data_AF-A0A8S9FJM8-F1
#
_entry.id   AF-A0A8S9FJM8-F1
#
_cell.length_a   1.000
_cell.length_b   1.000
_cell.length_c   1.000
_cell.angle_alpha   90.00
_cell.angle_beta   90.00
_cell.angle_gamma   90.00
#
_symmetry.space_group_name_H-M   'P 1'
#
loop_
_entity.id
_entity.type
_entity.pdbx_description
1 polymer ?
#
loop_
_entity_poly.entity_id
_entity_poly.type
_entity_poly.pdbx_seq_one_letter_code
_entity_poly.pdbx_strand_id
1 'polypeptide(L)'
;STGWCVSKKDATDEQLQSSIDWACGQGIDCGAIQPGGACFEPNNVASHAAFAMNMYYQKSPKRPTDCDFSQTATITSQNPSMFSLKPQQSHECLFKYLLHLAM
;
A
#
# COMPACT_ATOMS: atom_id res chain seq x y z
N SER A 1 -16.25 6.27 5.37
CA SER A 1 -15.21 6.21 6.43
C SER A 1 -13.84 6.51 5.83
N THR A 2 -13.10 7.45 6.42
CA THR A 2 -11.74 7.80 5.99
C THR A 2 -10.75 6.88 6.70
N GLY A 3 -10.30 5.84 6.02
CA GLY A 3 -9.35 4.85 6.54
C GLY A 3 -8.22 4.62 5.55
N TRP A 4 -7.08 4.15 6.06
CA TRP A 4 -5.90 3.77 5.29
C TRP A 4 -5.64 2.30 5.51
N CYS A 5 -5.35 1.59 4.43
CA CYS A 5 -4.96 0.18 4.53
C CYS A 5 -3.45 0.09 4.69
N VAL A 6 -2.98 -0.51 5.78
CA VAL A 6 -1.56 -0.68 6.06
C VAL A 6 -1.25 -2.15 6.32
N SER A 7 -0.06 -2.59 5.92
CA SER A 7 0.45 -3.92 6.26
C SER A 7 0.69 -4.04 7.77
N LYS A 8 0.41 -5.20 8.33
CA LYS A 8 0.74 -5.51 9.73
C LYS A 8 2.24 -5.79 9.85
N LYS A 9 2.81 -5.54 11.04
CA LYS A 9 4.25 -5.71 11.30
C LYS A 9 4.69 -7.17 11.41
N ASP A 10 3.75 -8.07 11.63
CA ASP A 10 3.94 -9.51 11.78
C ASP A 10 3.74 -10.28 10.45
N ALA A 11 3.36 -9.58 9.37
CA ALA A 11 3.25 -10.19 8.05
C ALA A 11 4.66 -10.50 7.50
N THR A 12 4.84 -11.72 6.96
CA THR A 12 6.09 -12.12 6.32
C THR A 12 6.21 -11.54 4.93
N ASP A 13 7.44 -11.43 4.41
CA ASP A 13 7.66 -10.92 3.06
C ASP A 13 6.94 -11.78 2.00
N GLU A 14 6.81 -13.10 2.18
CA GLU A 14 6.04 -13.95 1.25
C GLU A 14 4.54 -13.63 1.27
N GLN A 15 3.98 -13.35 2.45
CA GLN A 15 2.59 -12.96 2.61
C GLN A 15 2.31 -11.60 1.99
N LEU A 16 3.26 -10.67 2.15
CA LEU A 16 3.20 -9.33 1.58
C LEU A 16 3.34 -9.37 0.06
N GLN A 17 4.23 -10.20 -0.48
CA GLN A 17 4.37 -10.40 -1.93
C GLN A 17 3.10 -11.00 -2.54
N SER A 18 2.52 -12.03 -1.89
CA SER A 18 1.24 -12.61 -2.32
C SER A 18 0.12 -11.57 -2.37
N SER A 19 0.13 -10.64 -1.41
CA SER A 19 -0.84 -9.54 -1.35
C SER A 19 -0.63 -8.51 -2.46
N ILE A 20 0.63 -8.20 -2.81
CA ILE A 20 0.97 -7.37 -3.97
C ILE A 20 0.42 -8.02 -5.24
N ASP A 21 0.79 -9.27 -5.49
CA ASP A 21 0.43 -10.00 -6.72
C ASP A 21 -1.10 -10.06 -6.89
N TRP A 22 -1.82 -10.33 -5.80
CA TRP A 22 -3.28 -10.33 -5.79
C TRP A 22 -3.84 -8.93 -6.09
N ALA A 23 -3.35 -7.89 -5.42
CA ALA A 23 -3.83 -6.53 -5.62
C ALA A 23 -3.62 -6.06 -7.06
N CYS A 24 -2.44 -6.33 -7.63
CA CYS A 24 -2.12 -6.05 -9.04
C CYS A 24 -3.09 -6.74 -9.99
N GLY A 25 -3.46 -8.00 -9.69
CA GLY A 25 -4.47 -8.75 -10.46
C GLY A 25 -5.88 -8.15 -10.40
N GLN A 26 -6.21 -7.35 -9.38
CA GLN A 26 -7.51 -6.67 -9.25
C GLN A 26 -7.59 -5.35 -10.03
N GLY A 27 -6.56 -4.97 -10.81
CA GLY A 27 -6.59 -3.76 -11.65
C GLY A 27 -6.12 -2.49 -10.96
N ILE A 28 -5.27 -2.61 -9.93
CA ILE A 28 -4.42 -1.48 -9.51
C ILE A 28 -3.22 -1.36 -10.44
N ASP A 29 -2.69 -0.15 -10.59
CA ASP A 29 -1.46 0.06 -11.35
C ASP A 29 -0.25 -0.23 -10.45
N CYS A 30 0.33 -1.41 -10.63
CA CYS A 30 1.56 -1.79 -9.95
C CYS A 30 2.83 -1.32 -10.67
N GLY A 31 2.73 -0.68 -11.84
CA GLY A 31 3.90 -0.21 -12.60
C GLY A 31 4.79 0.73 -11.80
N ALA A 32 4.22 1.50 -10.87
CA ALA A 32 4.98 2.38 -9.99
C ALA A 32 5.93 1.62 -9.04
N ILE A 33 5.54 0.44 -8.54
CA ILE A 33 6.32 -0.36 -7.58
C ILE A 33 7.16 -1.46 -8.26
N GLN A 34 7.01 -1.66 -9.56
CA GLN A 34 7.84 -2.61 -10.33
C GLN A 34 9.23 -2.04 -10.63
N PRO A 35 10.24 -2.89 -10.93
CA PRO A 35 11.57 -2.42 -11.31
C PRO A 35 11.54 -1.33 -12.39
N GLY A 36 12.17 -0.18 -12.11
CA GLY A 36 12.15 1.00 -13.00
C GLY A 36 10.97 1.96 -12.78
N GLY A 37 10.03 1.62 -11.89
CA GLY A 37 8.94 2.48 -11.47
C GLY A 37 9.38 3.59 -10.50
N ALA A 38 8.61 4.67 -10.44
CA ALA A 38 8.87 5.83 -9.57
C ALA A 38 8.88 5.50 -8.07
N CYS A 39 8.38 4.31 -7.72
CA CYS A 39 8.15 3.80 -6.39
C CYS A 39 8.85 2.46 -6.10
N PHE A 40 9.76 2.05 -6.97
CA PHE A 40 10.54 0.84 -6.78
C PHE A 40 11.56 0.98 -5.66
N GLU A 41 12.29 2.11 -5.64
CA GLU A 41 13.37 2.37 -4.68
C GLU A 41 12.85 3.13 -3.44
N PRO A 42 13.23 2.69 -2.23
CA PRO A 42 14.00 1.48 -1.91
C PRO A 42 13.19 0.20 -2.14
N ASN A 43 13.85 -0.83 -2.68
CA ASN A 43 13.24 -2.14 -2.94
C ASN A 43 12.90 -2.87 -1.63
N ASN A 44 11.72 -2.60 -1.10
CA ASN A 44 11.22 -3.14 0.16
C ASN A 44 9.79 -3.64 -0.03
N VAL A 45 9.61 -4.96 0.11
CA VAL A 45 8.33 -5.66 -0.06
C VAL A 45 7.24 -5.07 0.83
N ALA A 46 7.55 -4.69 2.07
CA ALA A 46 6.57 -4.10 2.98
C ALA A 46 6.09 -2.71 2.51
N SER A 47 6.96 -1.94 1.85
CA SER A 47 6.58 -0.64 1.29
C SER A 47 5.73 -0.79 0.03
N HIS A 48 6.10 -1.73 -0.84
CA HIS A 48 5.33 -2.06 -2.05
C HIS A 48 3.96 -2.66 -1.72
N ALA A 49 3.89 -3.54 -0.71
CA ALA A 49 2.64 -4.12 -0.24
C ALA A 49 1.71 -3.06 0.35
N ALA A 50 2.21 -2.17 1.21
CA ALA A 50 1.40 -1.08 1.75
C ALA A 50 0.88 -0.13 0.65
N PHE A 51 1.66 0.14 -0.39
CA PHE A 51 1.20 0.89 -1.57
C PHE A 51 0.06 0.16 -2.28
N ALA A 52 0.28 -1.12 -2.64
CA ALA A 52 -0.68 -1.93 -3.39
C ALA A 52 -2.00 -2.12 -2.63
N MET A 53 -1.90 -2.49 -1.34
CA MET A 53 -3.04 -2.69 -0.45
C MET A 53 -3.86 -1.42 -0.26
N ASN A 54 -3.20 -0.28 -0.05
CA ASN A 54 -3.90 1.00 0.10
C ASN A 54 -4.54 1.44 -1.21
N MET A 55 -3.86 1.32 -2.35
CA MET A 55 -4.44 1.65 -3.66
C MET A 55 -5.69 0.84 -3.95
N TYR A 56 -5.65 -0.47 -3.70
CA TYR A 56 -6.80 -1.34 -3.83
C TYR A 56 -7.94 -0.93 -2.89
N TYR A 57 -7.64 -0.68 -1.61
CA TYR A 57 -8.63 -0.23 -0.64
C TYR A 57 -9.28 1.11 -1.03
N GLN A 58 -8.50 2.06 -1.54
CA GLN A 58 -9.03 3.36 -1.99
C GLN A 58 -9.93 3.25 -3.23
N LYS A 59 -9.65 2.30 -4.14
CA LYS A 59 -10.49 1.99 -5.31
C LYS A 59 -11.73 1.17 -4.96
N SER A 60 -11.69 0.43 -3.86
CA SER A 60 -12.78 -0.45 -3.41
C SER A 60 -13.88 0.32 -2.65
N PRO A 61 -15.00 -0.31 -2.30
CA PRO A 61 -16.05 0.31 -1.48
C PRO A 61 -15.63 0.63 -0.03
N LYS A 62 -14.35 0.42 0.33
CA LYS A 62 -13.74 0.72 1.64
C LYS A 62 -14.39 -0.07 2.77
N ARG A 63 -14.73 -1.34 2.50
CA ARG A 63 -15.22 -2.28 3.51
C ARG A 63 -14.04 -2.82 4.31
N PRO A 64 -14.24 -3.23 5.57
CA PRO A 64 -13.21 -3.89 6.37
C PRO A 64 -12.54 -5.08 5.67
N THR A 65 -13.31 -5.83 4.90
CA THR A 65 -12.86 -6.98 4.11
C THR A 65 -11.92 -6.60 2.96
N ASP A 66 -12.00 -5.37 2.45
CA ASP A 66 -11.19 -4.92 1.32
C ASP A 66 -9.73 -4.63 1.73
N CYS A 67 -9.44 -4.62 3.03
CA CYS A 67 -8.12 -4.41 3.61
C CYS A 67 -7.67 -5.60 4.49
N ASP A 68 -8.27 -6.79 4.30
CA ASP A 68 -7.85 -7.96 5.07
C ASP A 68 -6.56 -8.57 4.52
N PHE A 69 -6.45 -8.72 3.20
CA PHE A 69 -5.30 -9.32 2.51
C PHE A 69 -4.79 -10.60 3.20
N SER A 70 -5.71 -11.54 3.45
CA SER A 70 -5.40 -12.77 4.20
C SER A 70 -4.87 -12.51 5.62
N GLN A 71 -5.47 -11.53 6.31
CA GLN A 71 -5.09 -11.04 7.63
C GLN A 71 -3.68 -10.40 7.71
N THR A 72 -3.10 -10.01 6.59
CA THR A 72 -1.77 -9.37 6.54
C THR A 72 -1.85 -7.85 6.57
N ALA A 73 -3.05 -7.28 6.44
CA ALA A 73 -3.29 -5.85 6.45
C ALA A 73 -4.37 -5.47 7.48
N THR A 74 -4.42 -4.18 7.82
CA THR A 74 -5.40 -3.62 8.74
C THR A 74 -5.77 -2.20 8.36
N ILE A 75 -7.01 -1.81 8.66
CA ILE A 75 -7.47 -0.45 8.48
C ILE A 75 -7.06 0.37 9.68
N THR A 76 -6.30 1.43 9.45
CA THR A 76 -6.07 2.47 10.43
C THR A 76 -6.90 3.70 10.10
N SER A 77 -7.51 4.31 11.11
CA SER A 77 -8.13 5.64 11.03
C SER A 77 -7.13 6.75 11.32
N GLN A 78 -5.96 6.41 11.86
CA GLN A 78 -4.87 7.34 12.09
C GLN A 78 -4.09 7.49 10.80
N ASN A 79 -4.04 8.73 10.30
CA ASN A 79 -3.23 9.09 9.16
C ASN A 79 -1.77 8.66 9.43
N PRO A 80 -1.22 7.70 8.68
CA PRO A 80 0.15 7.22 8.92
C PRO A 80 1.20 8.32 8.77
N SER A 81 0.87 9.47 8.16
CA SER A 81 1.74 10.65 8.12
C SER A 81 2.08 11.21 9.51
N MET A 82 1.27 10.93 10.54
CA MET A 82 1.48 11.38 11.92
C MET A 82 2.34 10.40 12.74
N PHE A 83 2.59 9.19 12.25
CA PHE A 83 3.15 8.11 13.05
C PHE A 83 4.68 7.97 13.01
N SER A 84 5.43 8.84 12.34
CA SER A 84 6.86 8.56 12.23
C SER A 84 7.80 9.76 12.10
N LEU A 85 8.77 9.78 13.03
CA LEU A 85 10.10 10.40 12.95
C LEU A 85 11.00 9.77 11.84
N LYS A 86 10.42 8.97 10.92
CA LYS A 86 10.98 8.50 9.65
C LYS A 86 9.79 8.26 8.72
N PRO A 87 9.58 9.01 7.62
CA PRO A 87 8.41 8.80 6.76
C PRO A 87 8.31 7.31 6.40
N GLN A 88 7.18 6.66 6.71
CA GLN A 88 6.92 5.32 6.18
C GLN A 88 7.00 5.46 4.65
N GLN A 89 8.00 4.84 4.03
CA GLN A 89 8.35 5.04 2.62
C GLN A 89 7.16 4.75 1.66
N SER A 90 6.22 3.90 2.09
CA SER A 90 4.93 3.65 1.44
C SER A 90 4.07 4.90 1.28
N HIS A 91 4.14 5.85 2.21
CA HIS A 91 3.46 7.14 2.14
C HIS A 91 4.15 8.10 1.17
N GLU A 92 5.48 8.15 1.10
CA GLU A 92 6.17 8.95 0.07
C GLU A 92 5.78 8.49 -1.33
N CYS A 93 5.60 7.18 -1.51
CA CYS A 93 5.15 6.63 -2.77
C CYS A 93 3.69 6.92 -3.10
N LEU A 94 2.79 6.72 -2.14
CA LEU A 94 1.38 7.10 -2.30
C LEU A 94 1.24 8.61 -2.54
N PHE A 95 1.99 9.46 -1.82
CA PHE A 95 1.99 10.91 -2.02
C PHE A 95 2.58 11.29 -3.37
N LYS A 96 3.74 10.73 -3.76
CA LYS A 96 4.33 10.99 -5.09
C LYS A 96 3.40 10.52 -6.20
N TYR A 97 2.78 9.35 -6.07
CA TYR A 97 1.84 8.82 -7.07
C TYR A 97 0.57 9.66 -7.17
N LEU A 98 -0.02 10.07 -6.04
CA LEU A 98 -1.19 10.96 -6.01
C LEU A 98 -0.87 12.39 -6.49
N LEU A 99 0.34 12.90 -6.22
CA LEU A 99 0.79 14.19 -6.79
C LEU A 99 1.05 14.09 -8.30
N HIS A 100 1.61 12.99 -8.81
CA HIS A 100 1.83 12.81 -10.25
C HIS A 100 0.54 12.60 -11.05
N LEU A 101 -0.50 12.02 -10.45
CA LEU A 101 -1.83 11.90 -11.08
C LEU A 101 -2.67 13.18 -11.01
N ALA A 102 -2.23 14.20 -10.26
CA ALA A 102 -2.89 15.49 -10.13
C ALA A 102 -2.30 16.58 -11.05
N MET A 103 -1.40 16.22 -11.95
CA MET A 103 -0.77 17.09 -12.95
C MET A 103 -1.24 16.75 -14.37
#